data_AF-A0A7V5XF09-F1
#
_entry.id   AF-A0A7V5XF09-F1
#
_cell.length_a   1.000
_cell.length_b   1.000
_cell.length_c   1.000
_cell.angle_alpha   90.00
_cell.angle_beta   90.00
_cell.angle_gamma   90.00
#
_symmetry.space_group_name_H-M   'P 1'
#
loop_
_entity.id
_entity.type
_entity.pdbx_description
1 polymer ?
#
loop_
_entity_poly.entity_id
_entity_poly.type
_entity_poly.pdbx_seq_one_letter_code
_entity_poly.pdbx_strand_id
1 'polypeptide(L)' 'MKYLGIVRKENNILFMPEGFKEKDKTYEALEIEGVIILIPSPIDKERLSHIEKLIDVSINEHRKSLEDLAK' A
#
# COMPACT_ATOMS: atom_id res chain seq x y z
N MET A 1 -6.74 3.99 -3.91
CA MET A 1 -6.51 3.11 -2.74
C MET A 1 -7.52 3.50 -1.68
N LYS A 2 -8.25 2.55 -1.09
CA LYS A 2 -9.20 2.85 0.00
C LYS A 2 -8.57 2.32 1.28
N TYR A 3 -8.30 3.21 2.24
CA TYR A 3 -7.85 2.80 3.57
C TYR A 3 -9.01 2.07 4.25
N LEU A 4 -8.79 0.82 4.66
CA LEU A 4 -9.82 -0.04 5.22
C LEU A 4 -9.79 -0.10 6.75
N GLY A 5 -8.92 0.69 7.39
CA GLY A 5 -8.75 0.70 8.85
C GLY A 5 -7.66 -0.26 9.34
N ILE A 6 -7.39 -0.23 10.64
CA ILE A 6 -6.39 -1.09 11.29
C ILE A 6 -6.97 -2.49 11.43
N VAL A 7 -6.36 -3.47 10.76
CA VAL A 7 -6.67 -4.89 10.93
C VAL A 7 -5.85 -5.44 12.09
N ARG A 8 -6.48 -6.17 13.02
CA ARG A 8 -5.77 -6.88 14.09
C ARG A 8 -5.57 -8.34 13.72
N LYS A 9 -4.39 -8.89 14.04
CA LYS A 9 -4.08 -10.32 13.89
C LYS A 9 -3.95 -10.94 15.27
N GLU A 10 -4.84 -11.86 15.62
CA GLU A 10 -4.73 -12.68 16.84
C GLU A 10 -4.85 -14.16 16.46
N ASN A 11 -3.93 -15.01 16.93
CA ASN A 11 -3.95 -16.45 16.68
C ASN A 11 -4.15 -16.84 15.21
N ASN A 12 -3.52 -16.09 14.29
CA ASN A 12 -3.62 -16.28 12.83
C ASN A 12 -5.01 -15.96 12.23
N ILE A 13 -5.89 -15.31 12.99
CA ILE A 13 -7.18 -14.81 12.54
C ILE A 13 -7.07 -13.30 12.34
N LEU A 14 -7.58 -12.80 11.20
CA LEU A 14 -7.62 -11.38 10.88
C LEU A 14 -8.98 -10.79 11.29
N PHE A 15 -8.95 -9.79 12.16
CA PHE A 15 -10.12 -9.06 12.61
C PHE A 15 -10.27 -7.78 11.80
N MET A 16 -11.34 -7.73 11.00
CA MET A 16 -11.69 -6.57 10.20
C MET A 16 -12.41 -5.52 11.05
N PRO A 17 -12.18 -4.21 10.81
CA PRO A 17 -12.92 -3.15 11.50
C PRO A 17 -14.41 -3.20 11.12
N GLU A 18 -15.28 -2.87 12.08
CA GLU A 18 -16.75 -2.99 11.98
C GLU A 18 -17.39 -2.28 10.76
N GLY A 19 -16.71 -1.29 10.18
CA GLY A 19 -17.12 -0.58 8.97
C GLY A 19 -16.83 -1.32 7.65
N PHE A 20 -16.09 -2.43 7.69
CA PHE A 20 -15.78 -3.25 6.54
C PHE A 20 -16.99 -4.11 6.16
N LYS A 21 -17.93 -3.52 5.42
CA LYS A 21 -19.01 -4.28 4.78
C LYS A 21 -18.43 -5.06 3.60
N GLU A 22 -18.30 -6.37 3.78
CA GLU A 22 -18.03 -7.33 2.71
C GLU A 22 -19.03 -7.10 1.57
N LYS A 23 -18.54 -6.59 0.45
CA LYS A 23 -19.26 -6.62 -0.83
C LYS A 23 -18.47 -7.56 -1.70
N ASP A 24 -18.84 -8.83 -1.79
CA ASP A 24 -18.40 -9.85 -2.79
C ASP A 24 -17.05 -9.60 -3.50
N LYS A 25 -16.02 -9.23 -2.76
CA LYS A 25 -14.73 -8.82 -3.30
C LYS A 25 -13.67 -9.52 -2.50
N THR A 26 -12.85 -10.27 -3.23
CA THR A 26 -11.65 -10.88 -2.69
C THR A 26 -10.59 -9.79 -2.55
N TYR A 27 -9.91 -9.79 -1.40
CA TYR A 27 -8.80 -8.89 -1.12
C TYR A 27 -7.55 -9.72 -0.84
N GLU A 28 -6.41 -9.21 -1.28
CA GLU A 28 -5.10 -9.72 -0.91
C GLU A 28 -4.56 -8.87 0.24
N ALA A 29 -4.06 -9.54 1.28
CA ALA A 29 -3.49 -8.91 2.46
C ALA A 29 -1.96 -8.79 2.33
N LEU A 30 -1.43 -7.60 2.58
CA LEU A 30 0.00 -7.30 2.64
C LEU A 30 0.35 -6.73 4.00
N GLU A 31 1.33 -7.32 4.68
CA GLU A 31 1.84 -6.82 5.96
C GLU A 31 3.10 -5.97 5.71
N ILE A 32 3.07 -4.70 6.11
CA ILE A 32 4.19 -3.77 6.03
C ILE A 32 4.39 -3.18 7.42
N GLU A 33 5.56 -3.40 8.02
CA GLU A 33 5.91 -2.86 9.36
C GLU A 33 4.84 -3.14 10.44
N GLY A 34 4.21 -4.33 10.40
CA GLY A 34 3.15 -4.72 11.34
C GLY A 34 1.77 -4.11 11.05
N VAL A 35 1.64 -3.32 9.97
CA VAL A 35 0.37 -2.82 9.45
C VAL A 35 -0.10 -3.71 8.33
N ILE A 36 -1.33 -4.21 8.44
CA ILE A 36 -1.95 -5.03 7.40
C ILE A 36 -2.77 -4.12 6.48
N ILE A 37 -2.41 -4.15 5.20
CA ILE A 37 -3.07 -3.43 4.11
C ILE A 37 -3.85 -4.44 3.28
N LEU A 38 -5.12 -4.14 3.01
CA LEU A 38 -5.96 -4.93 2.13
C LEU A 38 -6.05 -4.28 0.76
N ILE A 39 -5.68 -5.03 -0.27
CA ILE A 39 -5.65 -4.58 -1.66
C ILE A 39 -6.68 -5.38 -2.45
N PRO A 40 -7.50 -4.77 -3.33
CA PRO A 40 -8.42 -5.51 -4.18
C PRO A 40 -7.68 -6.59 -5.00
N SER A 41 -8.24 -7.79 -5.05
CA SER A 41 -7.71 -8.90 -5.84
C SER A 41 -8.36 -8.96 -7.24
N PRO A 42 -7.63 -9.40 -8.27
CA PRO A 42 -6.20 -9.72 -8.28
C PRO A 42 -5.35 -8.45 -8.20
N ILE A 43 -4.25 -8.51 -7.43
CA ILE A 43 -3.24 -7.46 -7.46
C ILE A 43 -2.68 -7.34 -8.89
N ASP A 44 -2.80 -6.14 -9.46
CA ASP A 44 -2.19 -5.78 -10.73
C ASP A 44 -0.69 -5.52 -10.54
N LYS A 45 0.10 -6.59 -10.67
CA LYS A 45 1.55 -6.56 -10.47
C LYS A 45 2.27 -5.67 -11.48
N GLU A 46 1.81 -5.62 -12.73
CA GLU A 46 2.42 -4.75 -13.75
C GLU A 46 2.27 -3.29 -13.36
N ARG A 47 1.07 -2.89 -12.95
CA ARG A 47 0.81 -1.53 -12.48
C ARG A 47 1.65 -1.19 -11.26
N LEU A 48 1.80 -2.09 -10.30
CA LEU A 48 2.63 -1.84 -9.12
C LEU A 48 4.11 -1.64 -9.50
N SER A 49 4.66 -2.50 -10.36
CA SER A 49 6.03 -2.35 -10.86
C SER A 49 6.23 -1.04 -11.64
N HIS A 50 5.20 -0.57 -12.35
CA HIS A 50 5.25 0.72 -13.03
C HIS A 50 5.26 1.89 -12.03
N ILE A 51 4.42 1.83 -10.99
CA ILE A 51 4.39 2.83 -9.91
C ILE A 51 5.74 2.88 -9.19
N GLU A 52 6.34 1.73 -8.88
CA GLU A 52 7.66 1.63 -8.24
C GLU A 52 8.73 2.39 -9.05
N LYS A 53 8.81 2.15 -10.36
CA LYS A 53 9.74 2.88 -11.25
C LYS A 53 9.51 4.40 -11.23
N LEU A 54 8.25 4.84 -11.22
CA LEU A 54 7.92 6.27 -11.17
C LEU A 54 8.31 6.91 -9.84
N ILE A 55 8.16 6.18 -8.74
CA ILE A 55 8.59 6.62 -7.41
C ILE A 55 10.10 6.81 -7.38
N ASP A 56 10.87 5.86 -7.91
CA ASP A 56 12.34 5.99 -7.99
C ASP A 56 12.77 7.22 -8.79
N VAL A 57 12.12 7.46 -9.94
CA VAL A 57 12.37 8.67 -10.74
C VAL A 57 12.06 9.92 -9.92
N SER A 58 10.89 9.98 -9.29
CA SER A 58 10.46 11.14 -8.49
C SER A 58 11.41 11.43 -7.32
N ILE A 59 11.86 10.40 -6.59
CA ILE A 59 12.82 10.55 -5.49
C ILE A 59 14.15 11.11 -6.01
N ASN A 60 14.65 10.56 -7.11
CA ASN A 60 15.92 10.99 -7.70
C ASN A 60 15.86 12.43 -8.22
N GLU A 61 14.78 12.81 -8.89
CA GLU A 61 14.56 14.19 -9.34
C GLU A 61 14.40 15.15 -8.17
N HIS A 62 13.66 14.76 -7.13
CA HIS A 62 13.50 15.58 -5.93
C HIS A 62 14.84 15.81 -5.22
N ARG A 63 15.68 14.77 -5.07
CA ARG A 63 17.03 14.91 -4.50
C ARG A 63 17.89 15.90 -5.29
N LYS A 64 17.90 15.81 -6.62
CA LYS A 64 18.61 16.79 -7.48
C LYS A 64 18.12 18.21 -7.24
N SER A 65 16.80 18.40 -7.15
CA SER A 65 16.23 19.73 -6.88
C SER A 65 16.66 20.31 -5.54
N LEU A 66 16.82 19.47 -4.50
CA LEU A 66 17.29 19.89 -3.19
C LEU A 66 18.80 20.21 -3.18
N GLU A 67 19.59 19.46 -3.94
CA GLU A 67 21.03 19.76 -4.13
C GLU A 67 21.23 21.09 -4.87
N ASP A 68 20.39 21.39 -5.87
CA ASP A 68 20.44 22.65 -6.62
C ASP A 68 19.98 23.85 -5.78
N LEU A 69 19.10 23.65 -4.79
CA LEU A 69 18.68 24.69 -3.84
C LEU A 69 19.70 24.95 -2.72
N ALA A 70 20.65 24.05 -2.50
CA ALA A 70 21.68 24.18 -1.46
C ALA A 70 22.95 24.93 -1.96
N LYS A 71 22.98 25.38 -3.21
CA LYS A 71 24.02 26.25 -3.79
C LYS A 71 23.62 27.72 -3.74
#